data_AF-A0A9E7HAP0-F1
#
_entry.id   AF-A0A9E7HAP0-F1
#
_cell.length_a   1.000
_cell.length_b   1.000
_cell.length_c   1.000
_cell.angle_alpha   90.00
_cell.angle_beta   90.00
_cell.angle_gamma   90.00
#
_symmetry.space_group_name_H-M   'P 1'
#
loop_
_entity.id
_entity.type
_entity.pdbx_description
1 polymer ?
#
loop_
_entity_poly.entity_id
_entity_poly.type
_entity_poly.pdbx_seq_one_letter_code
_entity_poly.pdbx_strand_id
1 'polypeptide(L)'
;MASRVAFRPELILCFSPARSKRNARSSRVSMASTIRSSSATKVETPRKPFTPPREVHVQVTHSMLPQKIEIFKSLEDWAENNILVHLKPVEKCWQPQDFLPDPSSESFFEEVKELSERSKEIPDDYFVCLVGDMVTEEALPTYQTMLNTLDGVRDETGASLTSWAIWTRAWTAEENRHGDLLNKYLYLSGRVDMKQIEKTIQYLIGSGMDPRTENNPYLGFIYTSFQERATFISHGNTARLAKEHGDLKLAQICGIIASDEKRHETAYTKIVEKLFEIDPDGTVLA
;
A
#
# COMPACT_ATOMS: atom_id res chain seq x y z
N MET A 1 -21.52 60.40 20.27
CA MET A 1 -21.01 61.33 19.24
C MET A 1 -20.56 60.49 18.05
N ALA A 2 -21.21 60.71 16.90
CA ALA A 2 -20.83 60.42 15.50
C ALA A 2 -20.30 59.01 15.13
N SER A 3 -20.67 58.38 14.01
CA SER A 3 -21.82 58.43 13.08
C SER A 3 -21.56 57.29 12.09
N ARG A 4 -22.61 56.54 11.76
CA ARG A 4 -22.66 55.55 10.67
C ARG A 4 -22.44 56.24 9.32
N VAL A 5 -21.86 55.56 8.33
CA VAL A 5 -22.41 55.47 6.94
C VAL A 5 -21.89 54.18 6.27
N ALA A 6 -22.83 53.39 5.76
CA ALA A 6 -22.63 52.33 4.77
C ALA A 6 -23.14 52.85 3.41
N PHE A 7 -22.52 52.47 2.28
CA PHE A 7 -23.15 52.53 0.96
C PHE A 7 -22.55 51.49 -0.01
N ARG A 8 -23.44 50.71 -0.62
CA ARG A 8 -23.40 50.07 -1.96
C ARG A 8 -24.75 50.45 -2.62
N PRO A 9 -25.03 50.18 -3.91
CA PRO A 9 -24.21 50.06 -5.13
C PRO A 9 -24.77 50.96 -6.27
N GLU A 10 -24.07 51.08 -7.41
CA GLU A 10 -24.70 51.54 -8.66
C GLU A 10 -24.41 50.59 -9.83
N LEU A 11 -25.49 50.35 -10.60
CA LEU A 11 -25.63 49.58 -11.83
C LEU A 11 -25.35 50.46 -13.05
N ILE A 12 -24.60 49.97 -14.04
CA ILE A 12 -24.74 50.37 -15.45
C ILE A 12 -24.61 49.13 -16.37
N LEU A 13 -25.37 49.19 -17.47
CA LEU A 13 -25.92 48.16 -18.34
C LEU A 13 -24.96 47.47 -19.34
N CYS A 14 -25.33 46.22 -19.64
CA CYS A 14 -25.28 45.45 -20.89
C CYS A 14 -24.27 45.80 -22.00
N PHE A 15 -23.43 44.82 -22.35
CA PHE A 15 -23.25 44.32 -23.73
C PHE A 15 -22.76 42.84 -23.69
N SER A 16 -23.51 41.94 -24.34
CA SER A 16 -23.04 40.64 -24.85
C SER A 16 -22.53 40.87 -26.28
N PRO A 17 -21.51 40.14 -26.79
CA PRO A 17 -21.72 38.73 -27.14
C PRO A 17 -20.51 37.79 -27.05
N ALA A 18 -20.82 36.52 -27.32
CA ALA A 18 -19.98 35.44 -27.85
C ALA A 18 -19.60 34.32 -26.86
N ARG A 19 -20.30 33.19 -27.05
CA ARG A 19 -19.98 31.84 -26.57
C ARG A 19 -18.51 31.50 -26.83
N SER A 20 -17.78 31.16 -25.77
CA SER A 20 -16.61 30.28 -25.85
C SER A 20 -16.89 29.05 -25.00
N LYS A 21 -17.16 27.92 -25.66
CA LYS A 21 -17.13 26.61 -25.02
C LYS A 21 -15.69 26.33 -24.62
N ARG A 22 -15.32 26.59 -23.37
CA ARG A 22 -14.10 26.04 -22.79
C ARG A 22 -14.38 24.59 -22.42
N ASN A 23 -13.91 23.67 -23.25
CA ASN A 23 -13.75 22.27 -22.89
C ASN A 23 -12.84 22.21 -21.66
N ALA A 24 -13.39 21.86 -20.50
CA ALA A 24 -12.61 21.43 -19.36
C ALA A 24 -11.99 20.07 -19.71
N ARG A 25 -10.78 20.10 -20.30
CA ARG A 25 -9.93 18.92 -20.37
C ARG A 25 -9.48 18.62 -18.94
N SER A 26 -9.99 17.52 -18.37
CA SER A 26 -9.39 16.87 -17.21
C SER A 26 -7.89 16.73 -17.46
N SER A 27 -7.06 17.30 -16.60
CA SER A 27 -5.65 16.94 -16.52
C SER A 27 -5.59 15.46 -16.23
N ARG A 28 -4.93 14.69 -17.10
CA ARG A 28 -4.48 13.35 -16.77
C ARG A 28 -3.11 13.51 -16.15
N VAL A 29 -2.95 13.07 -14.92
CA VAL A 29 -1.63 12.99 -14.29
C VAL A 29 -0.85 11.90 -15.01
N SER A 30 0.29 12.27 -15.59
CA SER A 30 1.21 11.36 -16.26
C SER A 30 2.55 11.45 -15.56
N MET A 31 2.98 10.34 -14.96
CA MET A 31 4.34 10.20 -14.45
C MET A 31 5.28 10.01 -15.65
N ALA A 32 6.01 11.06 -16.00
CA ALA A 32 6.98 11.03 -17.10
C ALA A 32 8.19 10.19 -16.70
N SER A 33 8.32 9.00 -17.28
CA SER A 33 9.56 8.23 -17.26
C SER A 33 10.56 8.90 -18.21
N THR A 34 11.64 9.47 -17.65
CA THR A 34 12.73 10.09 -18.42
C THR A 34 13.69 9.04 -18.98
N ILE A 35 13.26 8.28 -19.98
CA ILE A 35 14.16 7.50 -20.82
C ILE A 35 14.21 8.17 -22.20
N ARG A 36 15.33 8.87 -22.49
CA ARG A 36 15.59 9.45 -23.81
C ARG A 36 15.81 8.33 -24.83
N SER A 37 14.96 8.28 -25.86
CA SER A 37 15.18 7.44 -27.04
C SER A 37 16.08 8.18 -28.03
N SER A 38 17.29 7.70 -28.23
CA SER A 38 18.17 8.14 -29.32
C SER A 38 18.04 7.18 -30.51
N SER A 39 17.63 7.71 -31.65
CA SER A 39 17.59 6.98 -32.92
C SER A 39 18.99 6.79 -33.51
N ALA A 40 19.50 5.56 -33.57
CA ALA A 40 20.61 5.21 -34.46
C ALA A 40 20.62 3.69 -34.76
N THR A 41 20.57 3.38 -36.07
CA THR A 41 21.07 2.17 -36.77
C THR A 41 21.01 0.80 -36.07
N LYS A 42 20.22 -0.12 -36.66
CA LYS A 42 20.17 -1.56 -36.31
C LYS A 42 21.54 -2.23 -36.49
N VAL A 43 22.31 -2.24 -35.42
CA VAL A 43 23.30 -3.28 -35.14
C VAL A 43 22.57 -4.32 -34.30
N GLU A 44 22.63 -5.60 -34.66
CA GLU A 44 22.17 -6.68 -33.78
C GLU A 44 22.99 -6.67 -32.50
N THR A 45 22.51 -5.93 -31.50
CA THR A 45 23.05 -5.98 -30.15
C THR A 45 22.83 -7.39 -29.61
N PRO A 46 23.86 -8.03 -29.01
CA PRO A 46 23.65 -9.25 -28.27
C PRO A 46 22.53 -9.00 -27.25
N ARG A 47 21.55 -9.90 -27.17
CA ARG A 47 20.49 -9.82 -26.15
C ARG A 47 21.16 -9.69 -24.79
N LYS A 48 21.12 -8.49 -24.19
CA LYS A 48 21.62 -8.31 -22.83
C LYS A 48 20.84 -9.27 -21.92
N PRO A 49 21.51 -9.99 -21.00
CA PRO A 49 20.82 -10.75 -19.98
C PRO A 49 19.83 -9.85 -19.25
N PHE A 50 18.67 -10.38 -18.90
CA PHE A 50 17.72 -9.65 -18.05
C PHE A 50 18.43 -9.30 -16.73
N THR A 51 18.41 -8.02 -16.37
CA THR A 51 19.01 -7.48 -15.15
C THR A 51 17.99 -6.56 -14.48
N PRO A 52 17.88 -6.58 -13.14
CA PRO A 52 16.98 -5.68 -12.44
C PRO A 52 17.39 -4.21 -12.68
N PRO A 53 16.43 -3.27 -12.73
CA PRO A 53 16.72 -1.86 -13.00
C PRO A 53 17.67 -1.19 -12.00
N ARG A 54 17.80 -1.74 -10.79
CA ARG A 54 18.73 -1.29 -9.75
C ARG A 54 19.35 -2.49 -9.04
N GLU A 55 20.66 -2.40 -8.80
CA GLU A 55 21.40 -3.37 -7.98
C GLU A 55 21.50 -2.86 -6.54
N VAL A 56 21.14 -3.71 -5.59
CA VAL A 56 21.41 -3.51 -4.16
C VAL A 56 22.86 -3.96 -3.88
N HIS A 57 23.69 -3.02 -3.43
CA HIS A 57 25.12 -3.25 -3.18
C HIS A 57 25.33 -3.89 -1.79
N VAL A 58 26.39 -4.70 -1.65
CA VAL A 58 26.87 -5.40 -0.44
C VAL A 58 25.76 -5.77 0.56
N GLN A 59 25.23 -6.98 0.41
CA GLN A 59 24.22 -7.51 1.32
C GLN A 59 24.89 -8.26 2.47
N VAL A 60 24.60 -7.85 3.69
CA VAL A 60 24.86 -8.66 4.89
C VAL A 60 23.70 -9.62 5.05
N THR A 61 24.00 -10.91 5.20
CA THR A 61 23.01 -11.96 5.40
C THR A 61 23.34 -12.74 6.66
N HIS A 62 22.30 -13.25 7.32
CA HIS A 62 22.39 -14.08 8.52
C HIS A 62 23.23 -13.45 9.64
N SER A 63 22.93 -12.19 10.01
CA SER A 63 23.64 -11.50 11.09
C SER A 63 23.28 -11.99 12.50
N MET A 64 22.14 -12.68 12.63
CA MET A 64 21.75 -13.33 13.88
C MET A 64 22.62 -14.56 14.15
N LEU A 65 23.11 -14.71 15.39
CA LEU A 65 23.81 -15.91 15.81
C LEU A 65 22.92 -17.17 15.65
N PRO A 66 23.40 -18.28 15.06
CA PRO A 66 22.57 -19.46 14.81
C PRO A 66 21.90 -20.05 16.05
N GLN A 67 22.49 -19.93 17.24
CA GLN A 67 21.90 -20.42 18.48
C GLN A 67 20.58 -19.70 18.83
N LYS A 68 20.39 -18.45 18.38
CA LYS A 68 19.17 -17.68 18.62
C LYS A 68 17.96 -18.17 17.81
N ILE A 69 18.16 -19.04 16.82
CA ILE A 69 17.06 -19.73 16.13
C ILE A 69 16.19 -20.52 17.14
N GLU A 70 16.81 -21.10 18.17
CA GLU A 70 16.09 -21.85 19.21
C GLU A 70 15.11 -20.98 20.02
N ILE A 71 15.33 -19.66 20.09
CA ILE A 71 14.39 -18.73 20.73
C ILE A 71 13.05 -18.78 20.00
N PHE A 72 13.06 -18.63 18.67
CA PHE A 72 11.83 -18.62 17.86
C PHE A 72 11.14 -19.99 17.82
N LYS A 73 11.91 -21.08 17.82
CA LYS A 73 11.33 -22.43 17.98
C LYS A 73 10.64 -22.59 19.33
N SER A 74 11.26 -22.13 20.42
CA SER A 74 10.67 -22.21 21.76
C SER A 74 9.43 -21.33 21.94
N LEU A 75 9.23 -20.36 21.04
CA LEU A 75 8.10 -19.44 21.03
C LEU A 75 6.93 -19.87 20.13
N GLU A 76 6.96 -21.06 19.51
CA GLU A 76 5.88 -21.50 18.60
C GLU A 76 4.50 -21.53 19.28
N ASP A 77 4.38 -22.15 20.45
CA ASP A 77 3.13 -22.19 21.23
C ASP A 77 2.74 -20.79 21.71
N TRP A 78 3.73 -19.96 22.07
CA TRP A 78 3.47 -18.58 22.46
C TRP A 78 2.89 -17.80 21.28
N ALA A 79 3.45 -17.95 20.08
CA ALA A 79 2.98 -17.27 18.87
C ALA A 79 1.58 -17.75 18.47
N GLU A 80 1.28 -19.04 18.59
CA GLU A 80 -0.08 -19.57 18.38
C GLU A 80 -1.10 -18.82 19.26
N ASN A 81 -0.81 -18.71 20.55
CA ASN A 81 -1.74 -18.18 21.53
C ASN A 81 -1.76 -16.64 21.61
N ASN A 82 -0.72 -15.96 21.12
CA ASN A 82 -0.54 -14.51 21.31
C ASN A 82 -0.48 -13.71 20.02
N ILE A 83 -0.10 -14.33 18.90
CA ILE A 83 0.09 -13.66 17.60
C ILE A 83 -1.02 -14.06 16.64
N LEU A 84 -1.28 -15.36 16.46
CA LEU A 84 -2.31 -15.83 15.51
C LEU A 84 -3.72 -15.34 15.87
N VAL A 85 -3.97 -15.02 17.13
CA VAL A 85 -5.24 -14.44 17.62
C VAL A 85 -5.55 -13.06 17.02
N HIS A 86 -4.56 -12.37 16.44
CA HIS A 86 -4.74 -11.09 15.77
C HIS A 86 -5.23 -11.22 14.33
N LEU A 87 -5.15 -12.42 13.75
CA LEU A 87 -5.69 -12.72 12.42
C LEU A 87 -7.22 -12.81 12.49
N LYS A 88 -7.89 -12.30 11.47
CA LYS A 88 -9.33 -12.50 11.32
C LYS A 88 -9.58 -13.80 10.56
N PRO A 89 -10.51 -14.66 11.03
CA PRO A 89 -10.97 -15.78 10.22
C PRO A 89 -11.55 -15.28 8.90
N VAL A 90 -11.27 -15.97 7.79
CA VAL A 90 -11.66 -15.56 6.42
C VAL A 90 -13.15 -15.23 6.33
N GLU A 91 -14.01 -16.04 6.94
CA GLU A 91 -15.48 -15.85 6.96
C GLU A 91 -15.94 -14.58 7.70
N LYS A 92 -15.05 -13.91 8.43
CA LYS A 92 -15.28 -12.63 9.11
C LYS A 92 -14.45 -11.49 8.52
N CYS A 93 -13.65 -11.76 7.50
CA CYS A 93 -12.91 -10.75 6.78
C CYS A 93 -13.82 -10.03 5.80
N TRP A 94 -13.62 -8.72 5.68
CA TRP A 94 -14.14 -7.99 4.53
C TRP A 94 -13.46 -8.48 3.24
N GLN A 95 -14.13 -8.36 2.11
CA GLN A 95 -13.58 -8.65 0.79
C GLN A 95 -13.63 -7.40 -0.09
N PRO A 96 -12.74 -7.24 -1.08
CA PRO A 96 -12.75 -6.07 -1.97
C PRO A 96 -14.12 -5.77 -2.58
N GLN A 97 -14.90 -6.81 -2.89
CA GLN A 97 -16.24 -6.67 -3.47
C GLN A 97 -17.24 -5.95 -2.55
N ASP A 98 -17.04 -5.96 -1.23
CA ASP A 98 -17.92 -5.27 -0.27
C ASP A 98 -17.91 -3.73 -0.46
N PHE A 99 -16.88 -3.20 -1.13
CA PHE A 99 -16.65 -1.76 -1.31
C PHE A 99 -16.65 -1.32 -2.77
N LEU A 100 -16.81 -2.25 -3.71
CA LEU A 100 -16.78 -2.00 -5.15
C LEU A 100 -18.16 -2.18 -5.77
N PRO A 101 -18.46 -1.52 -6.91
CA PRO A 101 -19.66 -1.80 -7.67
C PRO A 101 -19.82 -3.30 -7.96
N ASP A 102 -21.01 -3.84 -7.76
CA ASP A 102 -21.29 -5.27 -7.98
C ASP A 102 -21.47 -5.55 -9.48
N PRO A 103 -20.55 -6.28 -10.14
CA PRO A 103 -20.64 -6.57 -11.57
C PRO A 103 -21.81 -7.48 -11.96
N SER A 104 -22.44 -8.16 -10.99
CA SER A 104 -23.62 -9.01 -11.22
C SER A 104 -24.94 -8.26 -11.07
N SER A 105 -24.91 -7.03 -10.52
CA SER A 105 -26.10 -6.21 -10.33
C SER A 105 -26.54 -5.49 -11.60
N GLU A 106 -27.85 -5.32 -11.78
CA GLU A 106 -28.42 -4.47 -12.85
C GLU A 106 -27.98 -2.99 -12.71
N SER A 107 -27.66 -2.56 -11.49
CA SER A 107 -27.18 -1.20 -11.17
C SER A 107 -25.67 -1.00 -11.40
N PHE A 108 -24.93 -2.03 -11.84
CA PHE A 108 -23.46 -1.96 -11.96
C PHE A 108 -22.95 -0.71 -12.70
N PHE A 109 -23.52 -0.41 -13.86
CA PHE A 109 -23.08 0.74 -14.67
C PHE A 109 -23.41 2.09 -14.02
N GLU A 110 -24.49 2.16 -13.24
CA GLU A 110 -24.84 3.35 -12.47
C GLU A 110 -23.85 3.54 -11.31
N GLU A 111 -23.56 2.49 -10.56
CA GLU A 111 -22.60 2.53 -9.45
C GLU A 111 -21.18 2.89 -9.90
N VAL A 112 -20.73 2.36 -11.06
CA VAL A 112 -19.45 2.74 -11.68
C VAL A 112 -19.46 4.22 -12.07
N LYS A 113 -20.57 4.72 -12.61
CA LYS A 113 -20.72 6.14 -12.97
C LYS A 113 -20.66 7.03 -11.73
N GLU A 114 -21.36 6.66 -10.65
CA GLU A 114 -21.32 7.38 -9.36
C GLU A 114 -19.91 7.42 -8.76
N LEU A 115 -19.16 6.30 -8.83
CA LEU A 115 -17.76 6.26 -8.41
C LEU A 115 -16.92 7.25 -9.22
N SER A 116 -17.05 7.23 -10.55
CA SER A 116 -16.32 8.14 -11.43
C SER A 116 -16.75 9.61 -11.28
N GLU A 117 -17.98 9.89 -10.86
CA GLU A 117 -18.44 11.25 -10.58
C GLU A 117 -17.84 11.80 -9.29
N ARG A 118 -17.83 11.01 -8.21
CA ARG A 118 -17.21 11.41 -6.94
C ARG A 118 -15.70 11.58 -7.07
N SER A 119 -15.04 10.73 -7.88
CA SER A 119 -13.60 10.81 -8.11
C SER A 119 -13.13 12.09 -8.81
N LYS A 120 -14.03 12.84 -9.47
CA LYS A 120 -13.71 14.13 -10.11
C LYS A 120 -13.49 15.26 -9.10
N GLU A 121 -14.08 15.17 -7.92
CA GLU A 121 -13.96 16.17 -6.85
C GLU A 121 -12.67 15.99 -6.03
N ILE A 122 -11.98 14.86 -6.23
CA ILE A 122 -10.72 14.54 -5.55
C ILE A 122 -9.54 15.10 -6.38
N PRO A 123 -8.63 15.88 -5.76
CA PRO A 123 -7.53 16.52 -6.46
C PRO A 123 -6.49 15.52 -6.95
N ASP A 124 -5.77 15.91 -8.01
CA ASP A 124 -4.70 15.11 -8.62
C ASP A 124 -3.59 14.75 -7.59
N ASP A 125 -3.27 15.66 -6.67
CA ASP A 125 -2.27 15.44 -5.61
C ASP A 125 -2.64 14.26 -4.70
N TYR A 126 -3.93 14.10 -4.38
CA TYR A 126 -4.42 12.97 -3.60
C TYR A 126 -4.23 11.66 -4.37
N PHE A 127 -4.54 11.65 -5.67
CA PHE A 127 -4.36 10.46 -6.50
C PHE A 127 -2.90 10.04 -6.62
N VAL A 128 -1.95 10.98 -6.63
CA VAL A 128 -0.52 10.63 -6.60
C VAL A 128 -0.17 9.85 -5.34
N CYS A 129 -0.64 10.29 -4.17
CA CYS A 129 -0.44 9.57 -2.91
C CYS A 129 -1.13 8.21 -2.91
N LEU A 130 -2.42 8.15 -3.28
CA LEU A 130 -3.19 6.90 -3.30
C LEU A 130 -2.59 5.87 -4.29
N VAL A 131 -2.07 6.33 -5.43
CA VAL A 131 -1.34 5.47 -6.37
C VAL A 131 -0.03 4.97 -5.74
N GLY A 132 0.68 5.81 -4.99
CA GLY A 132 1.87 5.39 -4.24
C GLY A 132 1.56 4.31 -3.20
N ASP A 133 0.49 4.49 -2.43
CA ASP A 133 0.01 3.48 -1.47
C ASP A 133 -0.34 2.17 -2.21
N MET A 134 -1.16 2.23 -3.27
CA MET A 134 -1.57 1.05 -4.03
C MET A 134 -0.40 0.30 -4.67
N VAL A 135 0.56 1.01 -5.27
CA VAL A 135 1.75 0.39 -5.87
C VAL A 135 2.58 -0.33 -4.80
N THR A 136 2.65 0.22 -3.59
CA THR A 136 3.28 -0.44 -2.44
C THR A 136 2.53 -1.72 -2.08
N GLU A 137 1.20 -1.71 -1.98
CA GLU A 137 0.42 -2.92 -1.68
C GLU A 137 0.62 -4.03 -2.72
N GLU A 138 0.64 -3.67 -4.00
CA GLU A 138 0.78 -4.64 -5.10
C GLU A 138 2.16 -5.32 -5.16
N ALA A 139 3.16 -4.78 -4.45
CA ALA A 139 4.48 -5.41 -4.34
C ALA A 139 4.55 -6.52 -3.27
N LEU A 140 3.40 -6.95 -2.74
CA LEU A 140 3.22 -8.01 -1.74
C LEU A 140 4.11 -9.27 -1.90
N PRO A 141 4.36 -9.82 -3.11
CA PRO A 141 5.26 -10.96 -3.24
C PRO A 141 6.67 -10.70 -2.66
N THR A 142 7.14 -9.45 -2.73
CA THR A 142 8.41 -9.01 -2.14
C THR A 142 8.38 -9.10 -0.62
N TYR A 143 7.26 -8.72 0.01
CA TYR A 143 7.14 -8.65 1.46
C TYR A 143 6.98 -10.04 2.09
N GLN A 144 6.18 -10.92 1.46
CA GLN A 144 6.13 -12.33 1.85
C GLN A 144 7.52 -12.99 1.70
N THR A 145 8.24 -12.69 0.61
CA THR A 145 9.61 -13.18 0.42
C THR A 145 10.52 -12.69 1.54
N MET A 146 10.45 -11.41 1.91
CA MET A 146 11.22 -10.83 3.01
C MET A 146 10.97 -11.58 4.32
N LEU A 147 9.71 -11.82 4.71
CA LEU A 147 9.39 -12.61 5.91
C LEU A 147 9.96 -14.04 5.82
N ASN A 148 9.87 -14.66 4.65
CA ASN A 148 10.44 -15.98 4.39
C ASN A 148 11.97 -16.00 4.23
N THR A 149 12.65 -14.85 4.35
CA THR A 149 14.11 -14.81 4.50
C THR A 149 14.57 -14.84 5.96
N LEU A 150 13.68 -14.61 6.92
CA LEU A 150 14.01 -14.46 8.33
C LEU A 150 14.29 -15.83 8.99
N ASP A 151 15.46 -15.96 9.61
CA ASP A 151 15.94 -17.18 10.23
C ASP A 151 15.06 -17.60 11.42
N GLY A 152 14.68 -18.88 11.47
CA GLY A 152 13.87 -19.43 12.56
C GLY A 152 12.36 -19.17 12.46
N VAL A 153 11.90 -18.32 11.53
CA VAL A 153 10.46 -18.02 11.34
C VAL A 153 9.96 -18.23 9.90
N ARG A 154 10.86 -18.39 8.93
CA ARG A 154 10.49 -18.63 7.52
C ARG A 154 9.70 -19.92 7.30
N ASP A 155 8.87 -19.93 6.27
CA ASP A 155 8.18 -21.13 5.81
C ASP A 155 9.12 -22.01 4.95
N GLU A 156 9.52 -23.16 5.49
CA GLU A 156 10.44 -24.09 4.82
C GLU A 156 9.81 -24.87 3.65
N THR A 157 8.49 -24.95 3.57
CA THR A 157 7.81 -25.83 2.59
C THR A 157 6.78 -25.11 1.73
N GLY A 158 6.46 -23.86 2.06
CA GLY A 158 5.31 -23.13 1.52
C GLY A 158 3.97 -23.56 2.14
N ALA A 159 3.99 -24.51 3.07
CA ALA A 159 2.84 -25.01 3.80
C ALA A 159 3.22 -25.51 5.20
N SER A 160 4.32 -25.01 5.77
CA SER A 160 4.77 -25.39 7.11
C SER A 160 3.68 -25.09 8.14
N LEU A 161 3.54 -25.96 9.14
CA LEU A 161 2.53 -25.84 10.19
C LEU A 161 3.02 -25.06 11.41
N THR A 162 4.24 -24.51 11.36
CA THR A 162 4.73 -23.64 12.44
C THR A 162 3.85 -22.38 12.52
N SER A 163 3.61 -21.89 13.74
CA SER A 163 2.83 -20.67 13.97
C SER A 163 3.36 -19.48 13.16
N TRP A 164 4.67 -19.38 13.01
CA TRP A 164 5.33 -18.36 12.21
C TRP A 164 5.00 -18.45 10.72
N ALA A 165 5.02 -19.65 10.14
CA ALA A 165 4.66 -19.86 8.75
C ALA A 165 3.16 -19.64 8.50
N ILE A 166 2.31 -20.06 9.44
CA ILE A 166 0.86 -19.79 9.41
C ILE A 166 0.61 -18.28 9.43
N TRP A 167 1.27 -17.53 10.31
CA TRP A 167 1.19 -16.08 10.35
C TRP A 167 1.58 -15.48 9.00
N THR A 168 2.76 -15.80 8.47
CA THR A 168 3.25 -15.24 7.19
C THR A 168 2.24 -15.47 6.06
N ARG A 169 1.70 -16.68 5.92
CA ARG A 169 0.70 -16.97 4.87
C ARG A 169 -0.63 -16.25 5.10
N ALA A 170 -1.12 -16.23 6.34
CA ALA A 170 -2.40 -15.60 6.66
C ALA A 170 -2.35 -14.07 6.59
N TRP A 171 -1.27 -13.45 7.09
CA TRP A 171 -0.98 -12.03 6.90
C TRP A 171 -0.95 -11.69 5.41
N THR A 172 -0.19 -12.45 4.61
CA THR A 172 -0.14 -12.24 3.14
C THR A 172 -1.54 -12.34 2.51
N ALA A 173 -2.38 -13.27 2.96
CA ALA A 173 -3.76 -13.39 2.46
C ALA A 173 -4.64 -12.19 2.86
N GLU A 174 -4.44 -11.62 4.05
CA GLU A 174 -5.12 -10.39 4.46
C GLU A 174 -4.66 -9.20 3.61
N GLU A 175 -3.35 -9.02 3.43
CA GLU A 175 -2.70 -7.94 2.65
C GLU A 175 -3.10 -7.94 1.18
N ASN A 176 -3.25 -9.12 0.56
CA ASN A 176 -3.59 -9.22 -0.86
C ASN A 176 -4.86 -8.42 -1.21
N ARG A 177 -5.83 -8.38 -0.28
CA ARG A 177 -7.10 -7.66 -0.47
C ARG A 177 -6.91 -6.15 -0.59
N HIS A 178 -5.85 -5.58 0.00
CA HIS A 178 -5.59 -4.13 -0.01
C HIS A 178 -5.24 -3.67 -1.42
N GLY A 179 -4.23 -4.29 -2.03
CA GLY A 179 -3.85 -4.05 -3.43
C GLY A 179 -5.03 -4.30 -4.37
N ASP A 180 -5.73 -5.43 -4.20
CA ASP A 180 -6.90 -5.79 -5.01
C ASP A 180 -8.01 -4.74 -5.00
N LEU A 181 -8.29 -4.15 -3.84
CA LEU A 181 -9.34 -3.14 -3.65
C LEU A 181 -8.91 -1.79 -4.23
N LEU A 182 -7.70 -1.33 -3.89
CA LEU A 182 -7.19 -0.05 -4.36
C LEU A 182 -6.97 -0.05 -5.88
N ASN A 183 -6.48 -1.14 -6.46
CA ASN A 183 -6.31 -1.30 -7.89
C ASN A 183 -7.64 -1.14 -8.64
N LYS A 184 -8.66 -1.91 -8.24
CA LYS A 184 -9.99 -1.85 -8.87
C LYS A 184 -10.64 -0.48 -8.67
N TYR A 185 -10.49 0.15 -7.50
CA TYR A 185 -10.96 1.52 -7.30
C TYR A 185 -10.29 2.51 -8.25
N LEU A 186 -8.95 2.49 -8.35
CA LEU A 186 -8.19 3.38 -9.23
C LEU A 186 -8.52 3.14 -10.71
N TYR A 187 -8.67 1.88 -11.12
CA TYR A 187 -9.13 1.51 -12.46
C TYR A 187 -10.51 2.10 -12.78
N LEU A 188 -11.50 1.91 -11.89
CA LEU A 188 -12.86 2.41 -12.08
C LEU A 188 -12.96 3.93 -11.97
N SER A 189 -12.05 4.58 -11.24
CA SER A 189 -12.06 6.04 -11.05
C SER A 189 -11.95 6.81 -12.37
N GLY A 190 -11.20 6.27 -13.34
CA GLY A 190 -10.85 6.93 -14.60
C GLY A 190 -9.91 8.14 -14.45
N ARG A 191 -9.31 8.35 -13.26
CA ARG A 191 -8.49 9.53 -12.95
C ARG A 191 -7.00 9.34 -13.22
N VAL A 192 -6.53 8.09 -13.34
CA VAL A 192 -5.10 7.73 -13.43
C VAL A 192 -4.76 6.94 -14.70
N ASP A 193 -3.47 6.88 -15.04
CA ASP A 193 -2.96 6.07 -16.16
C ASP A 193 -2.54 4.68 -15.66
N MET A 194 -3.48 3.73 -15.71
CA MET A 194 -3.25 2.36 -15.23
C MET A 194 -2.06 1.68 -15.92
N LYS A 195 -1.80 1.95 -17.21
CA LYS A 195 -0.67 1.36 -17.92
C LYS A 195 0.68 1.78 -17.33
N GLN A 196 0.78 3.03 -16.89
CA GLN A 196 2.01 3.51 -16.24
C GLN A 196 2.13 2.98 -14.82
N ILE A 197 1.02 2.81 -14.11
CA ILE A 197 0.99 2.19 -12.78
C ILE A 197 1.41 0.71 -12.85
N GLU A 198 0.81 -0.08 -13.74
CA GLU A 198 1.13 -1.50 -13.96
C GLU A 198 2.61 -1.70 -14.31
N LYS A 199 3.17 -0.86 -15.17
CA LYS A 199 4.62 -0.86 -15.45
C LYS A 199 5.45 -0.55 -14.21
N THR A 200 4.98 0.36 -13.37
CA THR A 200 5.67 0.74 -12.12
C THR A 200 5.67 -0.43 -11.14
N ILE A 201 4.53 -1.11 -10.96
CA ILE A 201 4.42 -2.34 -10.17
C ILE A 201 5.38 -3.41 -10.71
N GLN A 202 5.37 -3.64 -12.02
CA GLN A 202 6.27 -4.62 -12.66
C GLN A 202 7.75 -4.29 -12.42
N TYR A 203 8.13 -3.01 -12.52
CA TYR A 203 9.48 -2.58 -12.19
C TYR A 203 9.82 -2.74 -10.71
N LEU A 204 8.89 -2.43 -9.81
CA LEU A 204 9.08 -2.54 -8.37
C LEU A 204 9.29 -3.98 -7.94
N ILE A 205 8.39 -4.88 -8.32
CA ILE A 205 8.51 -6.33 -8.03
C ILE A 205 9.79 -6.90 -8.65
N GLY A 206 10.10 -6.54 -9.90
CA GLY A 206 11.34 -6.97 -10.56
C GLY A 206 12.62 -6.41 -9.95
N SER A 207 12.53 -5.30 -9.21
CA SER A 207 13.67 -4.72 -8.47
C SER A 207 13.80 -5.32 -7.06
N GLY A 208 12.69 -5.74 -6.47
CA GLY A 208 12.63 -6.16 -5.07
C GLY A 208 12.95 -5.02 -4.10
N MET A 209 13.25 -5.40 -2.86
CA MET A 209 13.63 -4.49 -1.79
C MET A 209 14.72 -5.15 -0.93
N ASP A 210 15.69 -4.34 -0.49
CA ASP A 210 16.62 -4.71 0.58
C ASP A 210 16.28 -3.89 1.83
N PRO A 211 15.52 -4.45 2.79
CA PRO A 211 15.17 -3.77 4.02
C PRO A 211 16.33 -3.73 5.02
N ARG A 212 17.47 -4.34 4.70
CA ARG A 212 18.64 -4.50 5.59
C ARG A 212 18.28 -5.17 6.92
N THR A 213 17.39 -6.16 6.83
CA THR A 213 17.03 -7.00 7.97
C THR A 213 17.93 -8.22 8.12
N GLU A 214 18.83 -8.46 7.15
CA GLU A 214 19.96 -9.39 7.28
C GLU A 214 19.56 -10.82 7.70
N ASN A 215 18.38 -11.28 7.27
CA ASN A 215 17.76 -12.55 7.68
C ASN A 215 17.48 -12.65 9.19
N ASN A 216 17.64 -11.58 9.94
CA ASN A 216 17.54 -11.53 11.39
C ASN A 216 16.10 -11.16 11.80
N PRO A 217 15.34 -12.04 12.49
CA PRO A 217 13.97 -11.71 12.89
C PRO A 217 13.86 -10.56 13.88
N TYR A 218 14.90 -10.23 14.65
CA TYR A 218 14.88 -9.05 15.51
C TYR A 218 14.74 -7.79 14.65
N LEU A 219 15.63 -7.62 13.66
CA LEU A 219 15.57 -6.53 12.68
C LEU A 219 14.27 -6.60 11.87
N GLY A 220 13.89 -7.80 11.44
CA GLY A 220 12.67 -8.05 10.66
C GLY A 220 11.40 -7.58 11.37
N PHE A 221 11.21 -7.98 12.63
CA PHE A 221 9.99 -7.64 13.38
C PHE A 221 9.98 -6.19 13.90
N ILE A 222 11.14 -5.58 14.13
CA ILE A 222 11.23 -4.13 14.38
C ILE A 222 10.83 -3.37 13.11
N TYR A 223 11.38 -3.79 11.95
CA TYR A 223 11.04 -3.21 10.65
C TYR A 223 9.54 -3.31 10.36
N THR A 224 8.93 -4.49 10.49
CA THR A 224 7.49 -4.65 10.21
C THR A 224 6.63 -3.88 11.21
N SER A 225 6.97 -3.87 12.51
CA SER A 225 6.26 -3.04 13.50
C SER A 225 6.22 -1.56 13.12
N PHE A 226 7.32 -1.05 12.56
CA PHE A 226 7.39 0.33 12.07
C PHE A 226 6.58 0.53 10.80
N GLN A 227 6.72 -0.35 9.81
CA GLN A 227 6.04 -0.21 8.52
C GLN A 227 4.52 -0.29 8.65
N GLU A 228 4.01 -1.23 9.42
CA GLU A 228 2.56 -1.40 9.68
C GLU A 228 1.95 -0.16 10.35
N ARG A 229 2.72 0.49 11.23
CA ARG A 229 2.29 1.78 11.78
C ARG A 229 2.32 2.89 10.73
N ALA A 230 3.31 2.89 9.83
CA ALA A 230 3.43 3.89 8.78
C ALA A 230 2.26 3.77 7.78
N THR A 231 1.91 2.56 7.34
CA THR A 231 0.77 2.27 6.47
C THR A 231 -0.55 2.59 7.16
N PHE A 232 -0.72 2.20 8.44
CA PHE A 232 -1.87 2.61 9.26
C PHE A 232 -2.10 4.13 9.22
N ILE A 233 -1.03 4.91 9.42
CA ILE A 233 -1.10 6.38 9.40
C ILE A 233 -1.37 6.90 7.98
N SER A 234 -0.74 6.33 6.94
CA SER A 234 -0.97 6.73 5.54
C SER A 234 -2.43 6.52 5.15
N HIS A 235 -2.93 5.30 5.30
CA HIS A 235 -4.31 4.91 4.99
C HIS A 235 -5.34 5.67 5.84
N GLY A 236 -5.04 5.90 7.12
CA GLY A 236 -5.89 6.72 7.98
C GLY A 236 -5.98 8.19 7.53
N ASN A 237 -4.88 8.76 7.06
CA ASN A 237 -4.85 10.13 6.52
C ASN A 237 -5.57 10.23 5.17
N THR A 238 -5.33 9.29 4.26
CA THR A 238 -6.04 9.26 2.96
C THR A 238 -7.54 9.03 3.16
N ALA A 239 -7.95 8.20 4.12
CA ALA A 239 -9.35 8.05 4.51
C ALA A 239 -9.99 9.39 4.94
N ARG A 240 -9.31 10.15 5.80
CA ARG A 240 -9.79 11.47 6.25
C ARG A 240 -9.90 12.46 5.09
N LEU A 241 -8.87 12.53 4.24
CA LEU A 241 -8.85 13.43 3.08
C LEU A 241 -9.92 13.06 2.04
N ALA A 242 -10.15 11.77 1.78
CA ALA A 242 -11.24 11.32 0.90
C ALA A 242 -12.61 11.82 1.40
N LYS A 243 -12.83 11.74 2.72
CA LYS A 243 -14.04 12.27 3.35
C LYS A 243 -14.14 13.80 3.23
N GLU A 244 -13.04 14.53 3.41
CA GLU A 244 -12.99 15.99 3.23
C GLU A 244 -13.32 16.40 1.77
N HIS A 245 -12.97 15.57 0.80
CA HIS A 245 -13.33 15.74 -0.62
C HIS A 245 -14.71 15.15 -1.00
N GLY A 246 -15.49 14.65 -0.03
CA GLY A 246 -16.86 14.18 -0.24
C GLY A 246 -17.01 12.72 -0.71
N ASP A 247 -15.92 11.95 -0.85
CA ASP A 247 -15.99 10.53 -1.20
C ASP A 247 -15.99 9.64 0.05
N LEU A 248 -17.18 9.44 0.62
CA LEU A 248 -17.37 8.59 1.80
C LEU A 248 -17.06 7.11 1.56
N LYS A 249 -17.27 6.59 0.34
CA LYS A 249 -16.94 5.19 0.02
C LYS A 249 -15.42 5.00 -0.05
N LEU A 250 -14.68 5.93 -0.66
CA LEU A 250 -13.22 5.88 -0.63
C LEU A 250 -12.69 6.04 0.81
N ALA A 251 -13.30 6.89 1.63
CA ALA A 251 -12.95 6.99 3.04
C ALA A 251 -13.13 5.66 3.79
N GLN A 252 -14.19 4.90 3.48
CA GLN A 252 -14.40 3.55 4.02
C GLN A 252 -13.35 2.56 3.51
N ILE A 253 -12.98 2.60 2.23
CA ILE A 253 -11.92 1.77 1.62
C ILE A 253 -10.59 1.98 2.34
N CYS A 254 -10.11 3.22 2.44
CA CYS A 254 -8.84 3.50 3.11
C CYS A 254 -8.93 3.19 4.62
N GLY A 255 -10.08 3.47 5.24
CA GLY A 255 -10.29 3.20 6.66
C GLY A 255 -10.32 1.72 7.03
N ILE A 256 -10.88 0.86 6.17
CA ILE A 256 -10.92 -0.59 6.44
C ILE A 256 -9.54 -1.22 6.27
N ILE A 257 -8.76 -0.76 5.29
CA ILE A 257 -7.35 -1.16 5.12
C ILE A 257 -6.56 -0.74 6.37
N ALA A 258 -6.64 0.53 6.78
CA ALA A 258 -6.01 1.02 8.01
C ALA A 258 -6.39 0.20 9.26
N SER A 259 -7.62 -0.32 9.32
CA SER A 259 -8.05 -1.17 10.44
C SER A 259 -7.32 -2.51 10.48
N ASP A 260 -6.92 -3.03 9.31
CA ASP A 260 -6.11 -4.23 9.22
C ASP A 260 -4.66 -3.94 9.65
N GLU A 261 -4.02 -2.91 9.07
CA GLU A 261 -2.68 -2.44 9.46
C GLU A 261 -2.54 -2.32 10.99
N LYS A 262 -3.57 -1.79 11.66
CA LYS A 262 -3.53 -1.59 13.10
C LYS A 262 -3.42 -2.91 13.89
N ARG A 263 -4.05 -4.00 13.43
CA ARG A 263 -3.90 -5.29 14.12
C ARG A 263 -2.57 -5.95 13.78
N HIS A 264 -2.06 -5.77 12.56
CA HIS A 264 -0.74 -6.26 12.19
C HIS A 264 0.34 -5.53 12.99
N GLU A 265 0.28 -4.20 13.10
CA GLU A 265 1.13 -3.39 14.02
C GLU A 265 1.07 -3.97 15.44
N THR A 266 -0.13 -4.25 15.95
CA THR A 266 -0.32 -4.80 17.30
C THR A 266 0.34 -6.17 17.45
N ALA A 267 0.21 -7.05 16.46
CA ALA A 267 0.83 -8.37 16.48
C ALA A 267 2.36 -8.28 16.44
N TYR A 268 2.92 -7.51 15.51
CA TYR A 268 4.38 -7.37 15.39
C TYR A 268 5.01 -6.69 16.60
N THR A 269 4.39 -5.63 17.12
CA THR A 269 4.88 -4.95 18.33
C THR A 269 4.87 -5.88 19.54
N LYS A 270 3.90 -6.80 19.63
CA LYS A 270 3.85 -7.83 20.68
C LYS A 270 4.96 -8.87 20.54
N ILE A 271 5.40 -9.20 19.32
CA ILE A 271 6.59 -10.03 19.11
C ILE A 271 7.82 -9.32 19.67
N VAL A 272 8.02 -8.05 19.32
CA VAL A 272 9.16 -7.26 19.79
C VAL A 272 9.13 -7.07 21.30
N GLU A 273 7.95 -6.84 21.89
CA GLU A 273 7.76 -6.82 23.35
C GLU A 273 8.22 -8.13 23.99
N LYS A 274 7.85 -9.28 23.40
CA LYS A 274 8.29 -10.58 23.92
C LYS A 274 9.79 -10.80 23.77
N LEU A 275 10.39 -10.30 22.70
CA LEU A 275 11.84 -10.35 22.51
C LEU A 275 12.56 -9.48 23.56
N PHE A 276 12.01 -8.32 23.94
CA PHE A 276 12.55 -7.53 25.06
C PHE A 276 12.49 -8.27 26.40
N GLU A 277 11.51 -9.14 26.63
CA GLU A 277 11.46 -9.96 27.85
C GLU A 277 12.53 -11.06 27.87
N ILE A 278 12.84 -11.65 26.70
CA ILE A 278 13.71 -12.83 26.60
C ILE A 278 15.17 -12.45 26.37
N ASP A 279 15.42 -11.50 25.48
CA ASP A 279 16.75 -11.07 25.04
C ASP A 279 16.78 -9.53 24.91
N PRO A 280 16.71 -8.80 26.02
CA PRO A 280 16.64 -7.34 26.01
C PRO A 280 17.85 -6.71 25.30
N ASP A 281 19.07 -7.19 25.58
CA ASP A 281 20.28 -6.63 24.98
C ASP A 281 20.32 -6.85 23.47
N GLY A 282 19.98 -8.07 23.01
CA GLY A 282 19.90 -8.37 21.58
C GLY A 282 18.83 -7.54 20.87
N THR A 283 17.70 -7.33 21.53
CA THR A 283 16.58 -6.56 20.98
C THR A 283 16.86 -5.05 20.96
N VAL A 284 17.60 -4.50 21.93
CA VAL A 284 18.03 -3.08 21.91
C VAL A 284 19.12 -2.82 20.85
N LEU A 285 19.99 -3.80 20.60
CA LEU A 285 21.06 -3.67 19.61
C LEU A 285 20.55 -3.73 18.16
N ALA A 286 19.44 -4.44 17.94
CA ALA A 286 18.74 -4.53 16.66
C ALA A 286 17.99 -3.22 16.36
#